data_AF-W6Y8V5-F1
#
_entry.id   AF-W6Y8V5-F1
#
_cell.length_a   1.000
_cell.length_b   1.000
_cell.length_c   1.000
_cell.angle_alpha   90.00
_cell.angle_beta   90.00
_cell.angle_gamma   90.00
#
_symmetry.space_group_name_H-M   'P 1'
#
loop_
_entity.id
_entity.type
_entity.pdbx_description
1 polymer ?
#
loop_
_entity_poly.entity_id
_entity_poly.type
_entity_poly.pdbx_seq_one_letter_code
_entity_poly.pdbx_strand_id
1 'polypeptide(L)'
;MLTTGSIRPIEPIKVFDATEVEASFRYMQKGTHLGKVVVSIPEKGMGLPKTPQTPHVELSPSATYMLVGGLGGLGRAVATWMVERGARHLMFLSRSAGQSTNDQAFFQELQCQGCTAQAVQGDVTDIADVERAMASALLGKPIRGILQMSMVLRDKAFADMDLEDWQTTVKAKVEGTWNLHRAAPQDLDFFFATGSISGSFGMPGQANYAAGNTYLTAFTQHRQALGLPASVLHVGLMEDIGYLAQNPTRAEALRAAGGFFLRTRQLLEGINWALTPSAGKPDHLNHQLTIGLRCEKLLLDPANRVIWKKDSRMGLYHNHNASSGTGGGAEDSDTDALRLFMASADAGPSILDEQASLDFVTRVIGTRVYTFMLHPLEDMDLTASLTSLGVDSLVTIELRNWIKRSFGGLEFSTLEILDARTIDGLGRLTIDALKTRFGEAGVNQEGDAYLDMKAP
;
A
#
# COMPACT_ATOMS: atom_id res chain seq x y z
N MET A 1 -21.67 -8.08 -47.05
CA MET A 1 -21.73 -6.64 -46.71
C MET A 1 -20.38 -5.94 -46.91
N LEU A 2 -19.30 -6.35 -46.24
CA LEU A 2 -17.93 -5.83 -46.53
C LEU A 2 -17.44 -6.26 -47.93
N THR A 3 -17.53 -7.54 -48.26
CA THR A 3 -17.17 -8.10 -49.59
C THR A 3 -18.11 -7.69 -50.72
N THR A 4 -19.35 -7.32 -50.38
CA THR A 4 -20.35 -6.82 -51.34
C THR A 4 -20.32 -5.30 -51.49
N GLY A 5 -19.40 -4.61 -50.80
CA GLY A 5 -19.20 -3.15 -50.86
C GLY A 5 -20.30 -2.31 -50.20
N SER A 6 -21.28 -2.95 -49.56
CA SER A 6 -22.41 -2.30 -48.88
C SER A 6 -22.01 -1.64 -47.55
N ILE A 7 -20.87 -2.03 -46.98
CA ILE A 7 -20.22 -1.39 -45.83
C ILE A 7 -18.79 -1.06 -46.25
N ARG A 8 -18.37 0.19 -46.07
CA ARG A 8 -17.01 0.68 -46.34
C ARG A 8 -16.40 1.27 -45.06
N PRO A 9 -15.06 1.31 -44.94
CA PRO A 9 -14.39 2.05 -43.87
C PRO A 9 -14.89 3.49 -43.81
N ILE A 10 -14.96 4.04 -42.59
CA ILE A 10 -15.33 5.44 -42.38
C ILE A 10 -14.19 6.32 -42.90
N GLU A 11 -14.49 7.24 -43.80
CA GLU A 11 -13.54 8.23 -44.32
C GLU A 11 -14.00 9.65 -43.99
N PRO A 12 -13.08 10.61 -43.76
CA PRO A 12 -11.63 10.43 -43.74
C PRO A 12 -11.11 9.76 -42.46
N ILE A 13 -9.96 9.08 -42.56
CA ILE A 13 -9.25 8.54 -41.41
C ILE A 13 -8.06 9.44 -41.09
N LYS A 14 -8.08 10.08 -39.92
CA LYS A 14 -6.93 10.84 -39.40
C LYS A 14 -6.10 9.94 -38.50
N VAL A 15 -4.88 9.64 -38.93
CA VAL A 15 -3.94 8.80 -38.20
C VAL A 15 -2.97 9.66 -37.38
N PHE A 16 -2.77 9.30 -36.12
CA PHE A 16 -1.73 9.81 -35.23
C PHE A 16 -0.73 8.70 -34.90
N ASP A 17 0.53 9.06 -34.69
CA ASP A 17 1.49 8.11 -34.13
C ASP A 17 1.16 7.81 -32.66
N ALA A 18 1.49 6.60 -32.19
CA ALA A 18 1.32 6.23 -30.78
C ALA A 18 2.10 7.14 -29.81
N THR A 19 3.21 7.76 -30.24
CA THR A 19 3.91 8.78 -29.42
C THR A 19 3.12 10.08 -29.27
N GLU A 20 2.12 10.32 -30.13
CA GLU A 20 1.28 11.52 -30.15
C GLU A 20 -0.15 11.24 -29.68
N VAL A 21 -0.34 10.19 -28.87
CA VAL A 21 -1.67 9.75 -28.42
C VAL A 21 -2.46 10.89 -27.77
N GLU A 22 -1.83 11.74 -26.96
CA GLU A 22 -2.49 12.92 -26.37
C GLU A 22 -3.00 13.90 -27.42
N ALA A 23 -2.23 14.14 -28.49
CA ALA A 23 -2.64 15.02 -29.57
C ALA A 23 -3.87 14.46 -30.30
N SER A 24 -3.99 13.13 -30.40
CA SER A 24 -5.17 12.47 -30.97
C SER A 24 -6.43 12.70 -30.12
N PHE A 25 -6.31 12.63 -28.79
CA PHE A 25 -7.41 12.93 -27.87
C PHE A 25 -7.78 14.42 -27.90
N ARG A 26 -6.79 15.32 -27.89
CA ARG A 26 -7.03 16.77 -28.05
C ARG A 26 -7.73 17.10 -29.38
N TYR A 27 -7.33 16.44 -30.47
CA TYR A 27 -7.97 16.59 -31.78
C TYR A 27 -9.43 16.10 -31.77
N MET A 28 -9.70 14.95 -31.13
CA MET A 28 -11.04 14.40 -30.97
C MET A 28 -11.94 15.31 -30.11
N GLN A 29 -11.41 15.81 -28.99
CA GLN A 29 -12.13 16.65 -28.02
C GLN A 29 -12.64 17.96 -28.61
N LYS A 30 -11.92 18.54 -29.58
CA LYS A 30 -12.37 19.73 -30.32
C LYS A 30 -13.70 19.51 -31.06
N GLY A 31 -14.12 18.27 -31.30
CA GLY A 31 -15.40 17.94 -31.92
C GLY A 31 -15.51 18.28 -33.41
N THR A 32 -14.43 18.76 -34.04
CA THR A 32 -14.40 19.20 -35.45
C THR A 32 -13.93 18.12 -36.42
N HIS A 33 -13.67 16.90 -35.93
CA HIS A 33 -13.17 15.81 -36.76
C HIS A 33 -14.31 15.18 -37.58
N LEU A 34 -14.06 14.97 -38.87
CA LEU A 34 -14.92 14.17 -39.74
C LEU A 34 -14.32 12.76 -39.83
N GLY A 35 -15.16 11.73 -39.83
CA GLY A 35 -14.73 10.36 -40.03
C GLY A 35 -14.15 9.71 -38.76
N LYS A 36 -12.94 9.14 -38.85
CA LYS A 36 -12.36 8.33 -37.76
C LYS A 36 -10.96 8.81 -37.37
N VAL A 37 -10.73 8.96 -36.06
CA VAL A 37 -9.39 9.14 -35.48
C VAL A 37 -8.80 7.77 -35.17
N VAL A 38 -7.58 7.51 -35.61
CA VAL A 38 -6.86 6.24 -35.43
C VAL A 38 -5.46 6.52 -34.87
N VAL A 39 -5.01 5.68 -33.94
CA VAL A 39 -3.63 5.70 -33.42
C VAL A 39 -2.88 4.49 -33.99
N SER A 40 -1.74 4.75 -34.62
CA SER A 40 -0.90 3.71 -35.21
C SER A 40 0.07 3.15 -34.16
N ILE A 41 -0.05 1.87 -33.81
CA ILE A 41 0.82 1.21 -32.83
C ILE A 41 2.03 0.59 -33.55
N PRO A 42 3.29 0.93 -33.19
CA PRO A 42 4.47 0.35 -33.81
C PRO A 42 4.63 -1.13 -33.45
N GLU A 43 4.98 -1.97 -34.43
CA GLU A 43 5.09 -3.45 -34.29
C GLU A 43 6.01 -3.93 -33.16
N LYS A 44 6.98 -3.10 -32.74
CA LYS A 44 7.96 -3.44 -31.69
C LYS A 44 7.95 -2.50 -30.48
N GLY A 45 6.95 -1.62 -30.36
CA GLY A 45 6.90 -0.62 -29.28
C GLY A 45 8.11 0.31 -29.23
N MET A 46 8.91 0.40 -30.30
CA MET A 46 10.09 1.27 -30.34
C MET A 46 9.64 2.74 -30.29
N GLY A 47 10.22 3.51 -29.37
CA GLY A 47 9.93 4.93 -29.19
C GLY A 47 8.78 5.26 -28.25
N LEU A 48 8.01 4.28 -27.76
CA LEU A 48 6.97 4.54 -26.77
C LEU A 48 7.55 4.60 -25.35
N PRO A 49 7.11 5.57 -24.52
CA PRO A 49 7.46 5.59 -23.11
C PRO A 49 6.98 4.29 -22.47
N LYS A 50 7.91 3.54 -21.86
CA LYS A 50 7.60 2.29 -21.17
C LYS A 50 7.32 2.60 -19.72
N THR A 51 6.12 2.28 -19.26
CA THR A 51 5.83 2.20 -17.83
C THR A 51 6.25 0.82 -17.34
N PRO A 52 7.04 0.72 -16.26
CA PRO A 52 7.33 -0.57 -15.63
C PRO A 52 6.02 -1.28 -15.29
N GLN A 53 5.82 -2.50 -15.79
CA GLN A 53 4.70 -3.32 -15.34
C GLN A 53 5.07 -3.96 -14.01
N THR A 54 4.22 -3.80 -13.01
CA THR A 54 4.32 -4.56 -11.78
C THR A 54 4.16 -6.04 -12.14
N PRO A 55 5.11 -6.91 -11.79
CA PRO A 55 4.96 -8.33 -12.05
C PRO A 55 3.74 -8.86 -11.30
N HIS A 56 3.04 -9.81 -11.90
CA HIS A 56 1.88 -10.45 -11.27
C HIS A 56 2.16 -11.92 -11.06
N VAL A 57 2.06 -12.35 -9.81
CA VAL A 57 2.15 -13.77 -9.45
C VAL A 57 0.89 -14.49 -9.93
N GLU A 58 1.11 -15.56 -10.70
CA GLU A 58 0.10 -16.54 -11.09
C GLU A 58 0.38 -17.86 -10.36
N LEU A 59 -0.65 -18.42 -9.73
CA LEU A 59 -0.57 -19.64 -8.95
C LEU A 59 -1.21 -20.78 -9.72
N SER A 60 -0.49 -21.89 -9.83
CA SER A 60 -1.01 -23.10 -10.47
C SER A 60 -2.27 -23.62 -9.77
N PRO A 61 -3.35 -23.90 -10.51
CA PRO A 61 -4.56 -24.55 -9.96
C PRO A 61 -4.37 -26.06 -9.72
N SER A 62 -3.24 -26.64 -10.17
CA SER A 62 -2.89 -28.04 -9.94
C SER A 62 -1.94 -28.26 -8.76
N ALA A 63 -1.65 -27.22 -7.99
CA ALA A 63 -0.79 -27.30 -6.81
C ALA A 63 -1.57 -27.05 -5.52
N THR A 64 -0.99 -27.52 -4.41
CA THR A 64 -1.43 -27.22 -3.05
C THR A 64 -0.52 -26.15 -2.44
N TYR A 65 -1.10 -25.19 -1.72
CA TYR A 65 -0.36 -24.17 -0.98
C TYR A 65 -0.66 -24.27 0.52
N MET A 66 0.38 -24.46 1.32
CA MET A 66 0.26 -24.60 2.76
C MET A 66 0.41 -23.24 3.46
N LEU A 67 -0.59 -22.84 4.23
CA LEU A 67 -0.57 -21.64 5.07
C LEU A 67 -0.52 -22.04 6.55
N VAL A 68 0.64 -21.87 7.15
CA VAL A 68 0.86 -22.14 8.58
C VAL A 68 0.45 -20.93 9.39
N GLY A 69 -0.49 -21.10 10.32
CA GLY A 69 -1.12 -19.97 11.02
C GLY A 69 -2.01 -19.10 10.11
N GLY A 70 -2.43 -19.62 8.95
CA GLY A 70 -3.15 -18.89 7.91
C GLY A 70 -4.62 -18.55 8.21
N LEU A 71 -5.16 -18.94 9.36
CA LEU A 71 -6.58 -18.70 9.71
C LEU A 71 -6.80 -17.41 10.51
N GLY A 72 -5.74 -16.64 10.79
CA GLY A 72 -5.85 -15.28 11.32
C GLY A 72 -6.25 -14.26 10.24
N GLY A 73 -6.49 -13.01 10.64
CA GLY A 73 -6.94 -11.95 9.73
C GLY A 73 -6.05 -11.74 8.48
N LEU A 74 -4.72 -11.72 8.67
CA LEU A 74 -3.77 -11.63 7.55
C LEU A 74 -3.84 -12.86 6.64
N GLY A 75 -3.80 -14.05 7.24
CA GLY A 75 -3.80 -15.30 6.47
C GLY A 75 -5.06 -15.50 5.64
N ARG A 76 -6.23 -15.08 6.13
CA ARG A 76 -7.48 -15.14 5.36
C ARG A 76 -7.47 -14.21 4.16
N ALA A 77 -7.05 -12.95 4.34
CA ALA A 77 -6.92 -12.00 3.25
C ALA A 77 -5.93 -12.50 2.18
N VAL A 78 -4.81 -13.09 2.62
CA VAL A 78 -3.82 -13.70 1.72
C VAL A 78 -4.40 -14.93 1.01
N ALA A 79 -5.11 -15.80 1.71
CA ALA A 79 -5.74 -16.98 1.10
C ALA A 79 -6.75 -16.59 0.02
N THR A 80 -7.64 -15.63 0.28
CA THR A 80 -8.58 -15.12 -0.73
C THR A 80 -7.84 -14.56 -1.93
N TRP A 81 -6.82 -13.71 -1.70
CA TRP A 81 -5.97 -13.20 -2.77
C TRP A 81 -5.28 -14.31 -3.57
N MET A 82 -4.78 -15.37 -2.92
CA MET A 82 -4.17 -16.51 -3.62
C MET A 82 -5.18 -17.22 -4.53
N VAL A 83 -6.45 -17.33 -4.12
CA VAL A 83 -7.52 -17.90 -4.97
C VAL A 83 -7.77 -17.03 -6.19
N GLU A 84 -7.80 -15.70 -6.02
CA GLU A 84 -7.88 -14.73 -7.13
C GLU A 84 -6.68 -14.86 -8.08
N ARG A 85 -5.50 -15.24 -7.56
CA ARG A 85 -4.29 -15.52 -8.35
C ARG A 85 -4.21 -16.93 -8.95
N GLY A 86 -5.26 -17.76 -8.82
CA GLY A 86 -5.35 -19.06 -9.47
C GLY A 86 -5.17 -20.27 -8.55
N ALA A 87 -4.88 -20.08 -7.26
CA ALA A 87 -4.83 -21.19 -6.31
C ALA A 87 -6.20 -21.87 -6.18
N ARG A 88 -6.22 -23.20 -6.19
CA ARG A 88 -7.45 -24.00 -6.06
C ARG A 88 -7.41 -25.03 -4.93
N HIS A 89 -6.24 -25.21 -4.30
CA HIS A 89 -6.07 -26.10 -3.16
C HIS A 89 -5.23 -25.39 -2.10
N LEU A 90 -5.86 -25.06 -0.97
CA LEU A 90 -5.20 -24.42 0.18
C LEU A 90 -5.23 -25.38 1.37
N MET A 91 -4.10 -25.52 2.04
CA MET A 91 -3.97 -26.31 3.26
C MET A 91 -3.63 -25.39 4.42
N PHE A 92 -4.41 -25.42 5.49
CA PHE A 92 -4.21 -24.60 6.69
C PHE A 92 -3.70 -25.47 7.83
N LEU A 93 -2.46 -25.24 8.27
CA LEU A 93 -1.87 -25.91 9.43
C LEU A 93 -1.89 -25.00 10.64
N SER A 94 -2.62 -25.39 11.68
CA SER A 94 -2.57 -24.74 12.99
C SER A 94 -3.22 -25.61 14.07
N ARG A 95 -2.92 -25.33 15.34
CA ARG A 95 -3.43 -26.07 16.52
C ARG A 95 -4.95 -26.13 16.61
N SER A 96 -5.64 -25.13 16.04
CA SER A 96 -7.10 -24.99 16.06
C SER A 96 -7.72 -25.02 14.66
N ALA A 97 -7.01 -25.52 13.65
CA ALA A 97 -7.47 -25.47 12.27
C ALA A 97 -8.85 -26.13 12.10
N GLY A 98 -9.81 -25.38 11.53
CA GLY A 98 -11.15 -25.89 11.24
C GLY A 98 -12.06 -26.10 12.46
N GLN A 99 -11.62 -25.71 13.66
CA GLN A 99 -12.41 -25.92 14.89
C GLN A 99 -13.46 -24.82 15.11
N SER A 100 -13.25 -23.61 14.58
CA SER A 100 -14.17 -22.50 14.81
C SER A 100 -15.25 -22.39 13.72
N THR A 101 -16.42 -21.86 14.09
CA THR A 101 -17.49 -21.51 13.12
C THR A 101 -17.00 -20.53 12.06
N ASN A 102 -16.10 -19.61 12.43
CA ASN A 102 -15.46 -18.68 11.51
C ASN A 102 -14.55 -19.38 10.49
N ASP A 103 -13.85 -20.46 10.88
CA ASP A 103 -13.07 -21.26 9.93
C ASP A 103 -14.00 -21.92 8.91
N GLN A 104 -15.09 -22.52 9.38
CA GLN A 104 -16.07 -23.19 8.52
C GLN A 104 -16.74 -22.24 7.54
N ALA A 105 -17.16 -21.06 8.01
CA ALA A 105 -17.73 -20.02 7.14
C ALA A 105 -16.74 -19.57 6.05
N PHE A 106 -15.47 -19.39 6.40
CA PHE A 106 -14.44 -19.00 5.45
C PHE A 106 -14.08 -20.11 4.47
N PHE A 107 -14.07 -21.38 4.89
CA PHE A 107 -13.87 -22.49 3.97
C PHE A 107 -15.01 -22.61 2.97
N GLN A 108 -16.25 -22.33 3.39
CA GLN A 108 -17.39 -22.23 2.46
C GLN A 108 -17.20 -21.07 1.47
N GLU A 109 -16.72 -19.92 1.93
CA GLU A 109 -16.41 -18.78 1.04
C GLU A 109 -15.36 -19.15 -0.01
N LEU A 110 -14.26 -19.80 0.40
CA LEU A 110 -13.23 -20.28 -0.54
C LEU A 110 -13.79 -21.33 -1.50
N GLN A 111 -14.65 -22.22 -1.02
CA GLN A 111 -15.31 -23.23 -1.84
C GLN A 111 -16.22 -22.59 -2.90
N CYS A 112 -16.97 -21.54 -2.56
CA CYS A 112 -17.77 -20.77 -3.51
C CYS A 112 -16.93 -20.11 -4.62
N GLN A 113 -15.65 -19.83 -4.34
CA GLN A 113 -14.68 -19.32 -5.31
C GLN A 113 -13.96 -20.45 -6.10
N GLY A 114 -14.38 -21.70 -5.91
CA GLY A 114 -13.80 -22.86 -6.60
C GLY A 114 -12.50 -23.38 -5.97
N CYS A 115 -12.19 -23.00 -4.73
CA CYS A 115 -11.00 -23.45 -4.02
C CYS A 115 -11.34 -24.44 -2.90
N THR A 116 -10.66 -25.59 -2.87
CA THR A 116 -10.74 -26.53 -1.75
C THR A 116 -9.84 -26.06 -0.61
N ALA A 117 -10.40 -25.91 0.58
CA ALA A 117 -9.66 -25.65 1.81
C ALA A 117 -9.57 -26.93 2.66
N GLN A 118 -8.35 -27.33 3.01
CA GLN A 118 -8.06 -28.45 3.90
C GLN A 118 -7.54 -27.92 5.23
N ALA A 119 -8.24 -28.20 6.33
CA ALA A 119 -7.73 -27.92 7.67
C ALA A 119 -6.92 -29.13 8.18
N VAL A 120 -5.69 -28.87 8.61
CA VAL A 120 -4.86 -29.87 9.30
C VAL A 120 -4.57 -29.35 10.70
N GLN A 121 -5.09 -30.07 11.70
CA GLN A 121 -4.80 -29.76 13.08
C GLN A 121 -3.41 -30.27 13.45
N GLY A 122 -2.57 -29.36 13.95
CA GLY A 122 -1.22 -29.68 14.40
C GLY A 122 -0.42 -28.45 14.83
N ASP A 123 0.66 -28.69 15.58
CA ASP A 123 1.65 -27.69 15.94
C ASP A 123 2.83 -27.74 14.97
N VAL A 124 3.19 -26.60 14.37
CA VAL A 124 4.34 -26.53 13.45
C VAL A 124 5.67 -26.80 14.17
N THR A 125 5.72 -26.61 15.49
CA THR A 125 6.92 -26.92 16.28
C THR A 125 7.11 -28.43 16.50
N ASP A 126 6.09 -29.24 16.23
CA ASP A 126 6.18 -30.70 16.20
C ASP A 126 6.42 -31.17 14.76
N ILE A 127 7.57 -31.81 14.53
CA ILE A 127 7.92 -32.31 13.19
C ILE A 127 6.95 -33.39 12.71
N ALA A 128 6.40 -34.21 13.60
CA ALA A 128 5.46 -35.28 13.22
C ALA A 128 4.14 -34.71 12.71
N ASP A 129 3.70 -33.58 13.28
CA ASP A 129 2.52 -32.85 12.82
C ASP A 129 2.76 -32.22 11.44
N VAL A 130 3.95 -31.65 11.21
CA VAL A 130 4.33 -31.10 9.91
C VAL A 130 4.42 -32.20 8.85
N GLU A 131 5.08 -33.31 9.14
CA GLU A 131 5.20 -34.45 8.22
C GLU A 131 3.84 -35.05 7.87
N ARG A 132 2.95 -35.20 8.86
CA ARG A 132 1.56 -35.62 8.64
C ARG A 132 0.80 -34.65 7.73
N ALA A 133 0.97 -33.35 7.95
CA ALA A 133 0.36 -32.33 7.10
C ALA A 133 0.87 -32.42 5.65
N MET A 134 2.19 -32.51 5.45
CA MET A 134 2.79 -32.67 4.12
C MET A 134 2.30 -33.94 3.40
N ALA A 135 2.22 -35.07 4.13
CA ALA A 135 1.74 -36.34 3.60
C ALA A 135 0.24 -36.34 3.27
N SER A 136 -0.54 -35.42 3.85
CA SER A 136 -1.98 -35.30 3.64
C SER A 136 -2.37 -34.52 2.36
N ALA A 137 -1.38 -34.06 1.58
CA ALA A 137 -1.62 -33.38 0.31
C ALA A 137 -2.37 -34.30 -0.67
N LEU A 138 -3.31 -33.72 -1.43
CA LEU A 138 -4.14 -34.47 -2.36
C LEU A 138 -3.29 -35.10 -3.48
N LEU A 139 -3.61 -36.35 -3.83
CA LEU A 139 -2.94 -37.06 -4.93
C LEU A 139 -3.06 -36.27 -6.24
N GLY A 140 -1.94 -36.06 -6.92
CA GLY A 140 -1.87 -35.27 -8.15
C GLY A 140 -1.89 -33.75 -7.94
N LYS A 141 -1.89 -33.28 -6.69
CA LYS A 141 -1.84 -31.84 -6.31
C LYS A 141 -0.67 -31.58 -5.35
N PRO A 142 0.59 -31.66 -5.83
CA PRO A 142 1.77 -31.53 -4.97
C PRO A 142 1.81 -30.17 -4.27
N ILE A 143 2.46 -30.12 -3.10
CA ILE A 143 2.70 -28.85 -2.41
C ILE A 143 3.76 -28.07 -3.19
N ARG A 144 3.41 -26.88 -3.67
CA ARG A 144 4.33 -25.99 -4.41
C ARG A 144 4.64 -24.69 -3.67
N GLY A 145 3.87 -24.34 -2.65
CA GLY A 145 4.16 -23.15 -1.85
C GLY A 145 3.89 -23.36 -0.37
N ILE A 146 4.76 -22.80 0.45
CA ILE A 146 4.61 -22.76 1.91
C ILE A 146 4.62 -21.29 2.35
N LEU A 147 3.62 -20.90 3.13
CA LEU A 147 3.54 -19.60 3.78
C LEU A 147 3.59 -19.80 5.29
N GLN A 148 4.70 -19.40 5.90
CA GLN A 148 4.87 -19.33 7.34
C GLN A 148 4.34 -18.00 7.87
N MET A 149 3.10 -18.01 8.35
CA MET A 149 2.36 -16.85 8.88
C MET A 149 2.02 -16.96 10.37
N SER A 150 2.56 -17.96 11.07
CA SER A 150 2.35 -18.17 12.49
C SER A 150 2.94 -17.02 13.33
N MET A 151 2.18 -16.66 14.36
CA MET A 151 2.46 -15.54 15.23
C MET A 151 1.86 -15.79 16.60
N VAL A 152 2.66 -15.59 17.64
CA VAL A 152 2.23 -15.57 19.04
C VAL A 152 2.96 -14.43 19.74
N LEU A 153 2.23 -13.57 20.46
CA LEU A 153 2.81 -12.43 21.19
C LEU A 153 2.76 -12.68 22.69
N ARG A 154 3.88 -12.39 23.36
CA ARG A 154 4.05 -12.33 24.81
C ARG A 154 4.87 -11.08 25.13
N ASP A 155 4.19 -9.94 25.05
CA ASP A 155 4.87 -8.66 25.16
C ASP A 155 5.16 -8.33 26.62
N LYS A 156 6.44 -8.14 26.92
CA LYS A 156 6.95 -7.88 28.27
C LYS A 156 8.31 -7.20 28.19
N ALA A 157 8.60 -6.30 29.13
CA ALA A 157 9.94 -5.73 29.22
C ALA A 157 10.96 -6.86 29.38
N PHE A 158 12.12 -6.75 28.71
CA PHE A 158 13.08 -7.85 28.67
C PHE A 158 13.56 -8.27 30.07
N ALA A 159 13.72 -7.32 30.99
CA ALA A 159 14.11 -7.59 32.38
C ALA A 159 13.08 -8.43 33.15
N ASP A 160 11.81 -8.37 32.75
CA ASP A 160 10.71 -9.10 33.39
C ASP A 160 10.30 -10.35 32.59
N MET A 161 10.88 -10.54 31.39
CA MET A 161 10.53 -11.64 30.49
C MET A 161 11.07 -12.96 31.01
N ASP A 162 10.18 -13.90 31.31
CA ASP A 162 10.57 -15.24 31.70
C ASP A 162 10.83 -16.14 30.49
N LEU A 163 11.35 -17.34 30.75
CA LEU A 163 11.68 -18.29 29.69
C LEU A 163 10.43 -18.80 28.95
N GLU A 164 9.28 -18.87 29.62
CA GLU A 164 8.03 -19.31 29.01
C GLU A 164 7.51 -18.27 28.00
N ASP A 165 7.53 -17.00 28.38
CA ASP A 165 7.22 -15.85 27.52
C ASP A 165 8.12 -15.84 26.27
N TRP A 166 9.42 -16.10 26.46
CA TRP A 166 10.38 -16.19 25.36
C TRP A 166 10.06 -17.36 24.42
N GLN A 167 9.98 -18.58 24.97
CA GLN A 167 9.78 -19.79 24.18
C GLN A 167 8.44 -19.77 23.44
N THR A 168 7.37 -19.32 24.08
CA THR A 168 6.03 -19.26 23.49
C THR A 168 5.99 -18.42 22.21
N THR A 169 6.72 -17.30 22.19
CA THR A 169 6.75 -16.40 21.02
C THR A 169 7.75 -16.84 19.95
N VAL A 170 8.90 -17.40 20.36
CA VAL A 170 10.01 -17.70 19.43
C VAL A 170 9.82 -19.02 18.69
N LYS A 171 9.34 -20.08 19.37
CA LYS A 171 9.33 -21.46 18.84
C LYS A 171 8.64 -21.59 17.49
N ALA A 172 7.47 -20.97 17.32
CA ALA A 172 6.71 -21.05 16.07
C ALA A 172 7.49 -20.50 14.86
N LYS A 173 8.28 -19.44 15.05
CA LYS A 173 9.11 -18.85 13.98
C LYS A 173 10.45 -19.55 13.82
N VAL A 174 11.02 -20.12 14.87
CA VAL A 174 12.32 -20.80 14.83
C VAL A 174 12.16 -22.28 14.49
N GLU A 175 11.75 -23.08 15.48
CA GLU A 175 11.56 -24.53 15.35
C GLU A 175 10.53 -24.84 14.27
N GLY A 176 9.43 -24.07 14.23
CA GLY A 176 8.39 -24.26 13.22
C GLY A 176 8.89 -24.08 11.78
N THR A 177 9.62 -23.00 11.52
CA THR A 177 10.18 -22.74 10.20
C THR A 177 11.24 -23.78 9.83
N TRP A 178 12.04 -24.23 10.79
CA TRP A 178 13.02 -25.29 10.58
C TRP A 178 12.36 -26.63 10.26
N ASN A 179 11.28 -26.99 10.95
CA ASN A 179 10.51 -28.20 10.64
C ASN A 179 9.90 -28.14 9.25
N LEU A 180 9.30 -27.00 8.87
CA LEU A 180 8.82 -26.79 7.50
C LEU A 180 9.94 -26.91 6.47
N HIS A 181 11.12 -26.36 6.75
CA HIS A 181 12.27 -26.50 5.88
C HIS A 181 12.67 -27.96 5.65
N ARG A 182 12.71 -28.77 6.73
CA ARG A 182 13.09 -30.18 6.67
C ARG A 182 12.08 -31.05 5.95
N ALA A 183 10.79 -30.75 6.13
CA ALA A 183 9.70 -31.52 5.51
C ALA A 183 9.31 -31.01 4.12
N ALA A 184 9.80 -29.84 3.71
CA ALA A 184 9.46 -29.23 2.42
C ALA A 184 9.95 -30.06 1.23
N PRO A 185 9.14 -30.20 0.17
CA PRO A 185 9.61 -30.67 -1.13
C PRO A 185 10.76 -29.80 -1.68
N GLN A 186 11.61 -30.40 -2.52
CA GLN A 186 12.72 -29.69 -3.16
C GLN A 186 12.24 -28.80 -4.32
N ASP A 187 11.11 -29.12 -4.93
CA ASP A 187 10.55 -28.46 -6.11
C ASP A 187 9.45 -27.43 -5.77
N LEU A 188 9.54 -26.80 -4.60
CA LEU A 188 8.68 -25.66 -4.28
C LEU A 188 8.90 -24.52 -5.29
N ASP A 189 7.82 -23.84 -5.64
CA ASP A 189 7.86 -22.57 -6.37
C ASP A 189 8.26 -21.43 -5.42
N PHE A 190 7.80 -21.48 -4.15
CA PHE A 190 8.17 -20.50 -3.13
C PHE A 190 8.10 -21.02 -1.69
N PHE A 191 8.92 -20.43 -0.83
CA PHE A 191 8.81 -20.54 0.63
C PHE A 191 8.76 -19.12 1.20
N PHE A 192 7.61 -18.70 1.69
CA PHE A 192 7.39 -17.33 2.15
C PHE A 192 7.25 -17.28 3.67
N ALA A 193 7.91 -16.32 4.31
CA ALA A 193 7.77 -16.06 5.74
C ALA A 193 7.20 -14.66 5.98
N THR A 194 6.21 -14.57 6.86
CA THR A 194 5.73 -13.27 7.37
C THR A 194 6.59 -12.83 8.55
N GLY A 195 7.43 -11.84 8.30
CA GLY A 195 8.22 -11.14 9.31
C GLY A 195 7.48 -9.92 9.87
N SER A 196 8.18 -9.18 10.72
CA SER A 196 7.73 -7.88 11.23
C SER A 196 8.86 -6.87 11.20
N ILE A 197 8.52 -5.58 11.08
CA ILE A 197 9.47 -4.46 11.24
C ILE A 197 10.22 -4.51 12.58
N SER A 198 9.64 -5.15 13.61
CA SER A 198 10.29 -5.31 14.91
C SER A 198 11.55 -6.18 14.85
N GLY A 199 11.65 -7.10 13.88
CA GLY A 199 12.88 -7.88 13.65
C GLY A 199 14.04 -7.05 13.10
N SER A 200 13.75 -5.88 12.53
CA SER A 200 14.75 -4.97 11.97
C SER A 200 15.16 -3.89 12.97
N PHE A 201 14.21 -3.33 13.73
CA PHE A 201 14.41 -2.14 14.57
C PHE A 201 14.10 -2.35 16.06
N GLY A 202 13.69 -3.56 16.45
CA GLY A 202 13.18 -3.84 17.79
C GLY A 202 11.75 -3.33 17.99
N MET A 203 11.20 -3.52 19.18
CA MET A 203 10.02 -2.79 19.67
C MET A 203 10.00 -2.96 21.20
N PRO A 204 9.75 -1.90 21.99
CA PRO A 204 9.62 -2.02 23.43
C PRO A 204 8.64 -3.14 23.82
N GLY A 205 9.08 -4.01 24.72
CA GLY A 205 8.30 -5.16 25.16
C GLY A 205 8.33 -6.39 24.24
N GLN A 206 8.99 -6.34 23.09
CA GLN A 206 8.91 -7.40 22.07
C GLN A 206 10.26 -8.03 21.74
N ALA A 207 11.15 -8.19 22.73
CA ALA A 207 12.49 -8.76 22.51
C ALA A 207 12.43 -10.18 21.93
N ASN A 208 11.56 -11.05 22.49
CA ASN A 208 11.26 -12.38 21.97
C ASN A 208 10.74 -12.35 20.52
N TYR A 209 9.75 -11.50 20.24
CA TYR A 209 9.14 -11.40 18.91
C TYR A 209 10.12 -10.85 17.88
N ALA A 210 10.91 -9.83 18.23
CA ALA A 210 11.98 -9.30 17.39
C ALA A 210 12.99 -10.41 17.05
N ALA A 211 13.47 -11.17 18.05
CA ALA A 211 14.41 -12.27 17.83
C ALA A 211 13.87 -13.33 16.86
N GLY A 212 12.60 -13.74 17.01
CA GLY A 212 11.95 -14.67 16.08
C GLY A 212 11.85 -14.12 14.66
N ASN A 213 11.60 -12.83 14.49
CA ASN A 213 11.55 -12.21 13.16
C ASN A 213 12.95 -12.03 12.53
N THR A 214 13.96 -11.71 13.34
CA THR A 214 15.36 -11.68 12.88
C THR A 214 15.84 -13.07 12.44
N TYR A 215 15.42 -14.13 13.15
CA TYR A 215 15.68 -15.50 12.71
C TYR A 215 15.09 -15.79 11.33
N LEU A 216 13.85 -15.36 11.05
CA LEU A 216 13.25 -15.56 9.72
C LEU A 216 14.08 -14.91 8.61
N THR A 217 14.62 -13.71 8.85
CA THR A 217 15.55 -13.05 7.91
C THR A 217 16.79 -13.89 7.66
N ALA A 218 17.45 -14.35 8.72
CA ALA A 218 18.65 -15.19 8.61
C ALA A 218 18.36 -16.56 7.95
N PHE A 219 17.21 -17.16 8.27
CA PHE A 219 16.74 -18.40 7.66
C PHE A 219 16.50 -18.24 6.16
N THR A 220 15.86 -17.16 5.73
CA THR A 220 15.66 -16.88 4.31
C THR A 220 17.00 -16.79 3.56
N GLN A 221 17.99 -16.10 4.14
CA GLN A 221 19.34 -16.03 3.58
C GLN A 221 20.00 -17.42 3.51
N HIS A 222 19.89 -18.21 4.57
CA HIS A 222 20.42 -19.57 4.62
C HIS A 222 19.79 -20.47 3.55
N ARG A 223 18.46 -20.48 3.44
CA ARG A 223 17.75 -21.32 2.46
C ARG A 223 18.07 -20.91 1.01
N GLN A 224 18.21 -19.63 0.75
CA GLN A 224 18.67 -19.12 -0.55
C GLN A 224 20.10 -19.53 -0.89
N ALA A 225 21.01 -19.52 0.09
CA ALA A 225 22.39 -19.98 -0.11
C ALA A 225 22.47 -21.47 -0.49
N LEU A 226 21.43 -22.26 -0.19
CA LEU A 226 21.27 -23.64 -0.64
C LEU A 226 20.64 -23.75 -2.05
N GLY A 227 20.36 -22.62 -2.72
CA GLY A 227 19.66 -22.59 -4.01
C GLY A 227 18.16 -22.88 -3.91
N LEU A 228 17.60 -22.91 -2.70
CA LEU A 228 16.17 -23.16 -2.47
C LEU A 228 15.40 -21.85 -2.40
N PRO A 229 14.14 -21.82 -2.89
CA PRO A 229 13.34 -20.61 -2.84
C PRO A 229 13.03 -20.24 -1.39
N ALA A 230 13.19 -18.95 -1.08
CA ALA A 230 12.76 -18.37 0.18
C ALA A 230 12.56 -16.86 0.04
N SER A 231 11.57 -16.31 0.74
CA SER A 231 11.40 -14.86 0.90
C SER A 231 10.80 -14.53 2.27
N VAL A 232 11.04 -13.32 2.74
CA VAL A 232 10.47 -12.78 3.96
C VAL A 232 9.96 -11.36 3.71
N LEU A 233 8.73 -11.11 4.17
CA LEU A 233 8.13 -9.78 4.16
C LEU A 233 7.96 -9.30 5.60
N HIS A 234 8.72 -8.27 5.98
CA HIS A 234 8.60 -7.58 7.25
C HIS A 234 7.43 -6.61 7.20
N VAL A 235 6.34 -6.98 7.87
CA VAL A 235 5.11 -6.19 7.88
C VAL A 235 5.13 -5.19 9.04
N GLY A 236 4.73 -3.95 8.73
CA GLY A 236 4.50 -2.88 9.70
C GLY A 236 3.17 -3.02 10.43
N LEU A 237 2.61 -1.90 10.89
CA LEU A 237 1.34 -1.87 11.60
C LEU A 237 0.18 -2.06 10.60
N MET A 238 -0.71 -3.01 10.81
CA MET A 238 -1.89 -3.22 9.96
C MET A 238 -3.13 -2.53 10.55
N GLU A 239 -3.88 -1.82 9.72
CA GLU A 239 -5.08 -1.05 10.09
C GLU A 239 -6.34 -1.91 10.16
N ASP A 240 -6.60 -2.65 9.09
CA ASP A 240 -7.90 -3.20 8.74
C ASP A 240 -8.02 -4.71 9.04
N ILE A 241 -6.90 -5.40 9.21
CA ILE A 241 -6.86 -6.83 9.48
C ILE A 241 -5.78 -7.22 10.50
N GLY A 242 -5.97 -8.36 11.15
CA GLY A 242 -5.00 -8.96 12.06
C GLY A 242 -5.05 -8.42 13.48
N TYR A 243 -3.92 -8.51 14.19
CA TYR A 243 -3.85 -8.29 15.64
C TYR A 243 -4.27 -6.86 16.04
N LEU A 244 -3.79 -5.83 15.36
CA LEU A 244 -4.08 -4.43 15.75
C LEU A 244 -5.52 -4.03 15.47
N ALA A 245 -6.14 -4.52 14.39
CA ALA A 245 -7.55 -4.32 14.11
C ALA A 245 -8.46 -4.89 15.23
N GLN A 246 -7.98 -5.90 15.95
CA GLN A 246 -8.67 -6.52 17.10
C GLN A 246 -8.30 -5.86 18.45
N ASN A 247 -7.36 -4.91 18.47
CA ASN A 247 -6.83 -4.27 19.68
C ASN A 247 -6.80 -2.73 19.53
N PRO A 248 -7.96 -2.05 19.48
CA PRO A 248 -8.07 -0.64 19.10
C PRO A 248 -7.29 0.31 20.01
N THR A 249 -7.30 0.09 21.33
CA THR A 249 -6.53 0.90 22.30
C THR A 249 -5.04 0.90 21.99
N ARG A 250 -4.50 -0.25 21.57
CA ARG A 250 -3.09 -0.38 21.22
C ARG A 250 -2.79 0.26 19.87
N ALA A 251 -3.69 0.14 18.89
CA ALA A 251 -3.58 0.83 17.61
C ALA A 251 -3.56 2.34 17.80
N GLU A 252 -4.42 2.89 18.65
CA GLU A 252 -4.48 4.32 18.96
C GLU A 252 -3.19 4.81 19.63
N ALA A 253 -2.65 4.08 20.61
CA ALA A 253 -1.36 4.42 21.22
C ALA A 253 -0.21 4.47 20.19
N LEU A 254 -0.20 3.54 19.22
CA LEU A 254 0.81 3.52 18.15
C LEU A 254 0.62 4.65 17.13
N ARG A 255 -0.64 5.02 16.81
CA ARG A 255 -0.92 6.22 16.00
C ARG A 255 -0.45 7.49 16.70
N ALA A 256 -0.77 7.64 17.99
CA ALA A 256 -0.32 8.77 18.79
C ALA A 256 1.22 8.88 18.84
N ALA A 257 1.92 7.75 18.80
CA ALA A 257 3.38 7.67 18.69
C ALA A 257 3.95 7.99 17.30
N GLY A 258 3.10 8.23 16.29
CA GLY A 258 3.48 8.55 14.91
C GLY A 258 3.66 7.33 13.98
N GLY A 259 3.20 6.15 14.40
CA GLY A 259 3.28 4.93 13.59
C GLY A 259 2.38 5.01 12.36
N PHE A 260 2.92 4.61 11.20
CA PHE A 260 2.14 4.51 9.97
C PHE A 260 1.43 3.17 9.88
N PHE A 261 0.15 3.21 9.45
CA PHE A 261 -0.69 2.03 9.32
C PHE A 261 -0.87 1.63 7.86
N LEU A 262 -0.56 0.38 7.59
CA LEU A 262 -0.78 -0.32 6.34
C LEU A 262 -2.21 -0.82 6.25
N ARG A 263 -2.72 -0.89 5.03
CA ARG A 263 -3.97 -1.57 4.66
C ARG A 263 -3.67 -2.86 3.93
N THR A 264 -4.68 -3.73 3.85
CA THR A 264 -4.62 -5.03 3.17
C THR A 264 -3.99 -4.95 1.78
N ARG A 265 -4.32 -3.92 0.99
CA ARG A 265 -3.76 -3.73 -0.35
C ARG A 265 -2.22 -3.73 -0.36
N GLN A 266 -1.58 -2.99 0.54
CA GLN A 266 -0.12 -2.87 0.59
C GLN A 266 0.54 -4.17 1.04
N LEU A 267 -0.12 -4.93 1.93
CA LEU A 267 0.31 -6.27 2.29
C LEU A 267 0.30 -7.19 1.06
N LEU A 268 -0.80 -7.23 0.32
CA LEU A 268 -0.94 -8.08 -0.87
C LEU A 268 0.03 -7.69 -1.99
N GLU A 269 0.27 -6.40 -2.19
CA GLU A 269 1.30 -5.90 -3.12
C GLU A 269 2.71 -6.35 -2.68
N GLY A 270 3.03 -6.25 -1.38
CA GLY A 270 4.30 -6.73 -0.84
C GLY A 270 4.50 -8.25 -1.00
N ILE A 271 3.44 -9.04 -0.80
CA ILE A 271 3.46 -10.49 -1.00
C ILE A 271 3.64 -10.82 -2.49
N ASN A 272 2.93 -10.12 -3.38
CA ASN A 272 3.11 -10.27 -4.81
C ASN A 272 4.58 -10.09 -5.23
N TRP A 273 5.24 -9.05 -4.73
CA TRP A 273 6.67 -8.86 -4.96
C TRP A 273 7.52 -9.97 -4.34
N ALA A 274 7.22 -10.39 -3.10
CA ALA A 274 7.97 -11.43 -2.40
C ALA A 274 7.85 -12.83 -3.03
N LEU A 275 6.78 -13.09 -3.79
CA LEU A 275 6.52 -14.35 -4.48
C LEU A 275 6.91 -14.31 -5.97
N THR A 276 7.25 -13.14 -6.52
CA THR A 276 7.66 -13.04 -7.92
C THR A 276 9.08 -13.60 -8.10
N PRO A 277 9.29 -14.60 -8.98
CA PRO A 277 10.64 -15.05 -9.32
C PRO A 277 11.42 -13.92 -9.98
N SER A 278 12.53 -13.50 -9.38
CA SER A 278 13.46 -12.58 -10.03
C SER A 278 14.23 -13.33 -11.11
N ALA A 279 13.67 -13.38 -12.32
CA ALA A 279 14.31 -13.99 -13.46
C ALA A 279 15.68 -13.33 -13.74
N GLY A 280 16.76 -14.02 -13.34
CA GLY A 280 18.05 -13.96 -14.04
C GLY A 280 19.08 -12.90 -13.65
N LYS A 281 18.96 -12.16 -12.53
CA LYS A 281 20.08 -11.34 -12.02
C LYS A 281 20.28 -11.47 -10.50
N PRO A 282 21.49 -11.84 -10.03
CA PRO A 282 21.81 -11.98 -8.60
C PRO A 282 22.08 -10.65 -7.88
N ASP A 283 22.01 -9.51 -8.58
CA ASP A 283 22.29 -8.20 -7.97
C ASP A 283 21.08 -7.71 -7.15
N HIS A 284 21.13 -8.10 -5.88
CA HIS A 284 20.72 -7.36 -4.69
C HIS A 284 19.19 -7.26 -4.38
N LEU A 285 18.82 -7.75 -3.18
CA LEU A 285 17.60 -7.42 -2.39
C LEU A 285 16.26 -8.14 -2.63
N ASN A 286 16.08 -8.99 -3.65
CA ASN A 286 14.73 -9.34 -4.12
C ASN A 286 13.82 -10.25 -3.26
N HIS A 287 14.18 -10.57 -2.01
CA HIS A 287 13.36 -11.50 -1.21
C HIS A 287 13.32 -11.16 0.29
N GLN A 288 13.84 -10.00 0.67
CA GLN A 288 13.72 -9.44 2.02
C GLN A 288 13.11 -8.05 1.87
N LEU A 289 11.79 -7.98 2.01
CA LEU A 289 11.04 -6.75 1.81
C LEU A 289 10.56 -6.23 3.15
N THR A 290 10.56 -4.92 3.35
CA THR A 290 9.97 -4.28 4.53
C THR A 290 8.94 -3.27 4.08
N ILE A 291 7.71 -3.38 4.58
CA ILE A 291 6.61 -2.46 4.28
C ILE A 291 6.15 -1.75 5.55
N GLY A 292 5.67 -0.52 5.40
CA GLY A 292 5.12 0.27 6.50
C GLY A 292 6.16 1.01 7.35
N LEU A 293 7.40 1.10 6.88
CA LEU A 293 8.45 1.89 7.52
C LEU A 293 8.33 3.38 7.16
N ARG A 294 7.26 4.02 7.64
CA ARG A 294 6.94 5.45 7.49
C ARG A 294 6.43 6.00 8.82
N CYS A 295 6.49 7.31 9.02
CA CYS A 295 5.81 7.99 10.13
C CYS A 295 4.88 9.07 9.59
N GLU A 296 3.78 9.32 10.30
CA GLU A 296 2.81 10.38 9.93
C GLU A 296 3.18 11.74 10.52
N LYS A 297 4.07 11.74 11.51
CA LYS A 297 4.61 12.96 12.14
C LYS A 297 5.95 13.32 11.52
N LEU A 298 6.30 14.60 11.56
CA LEU A 298 7.65 15.05 11.24
C LEU A 298 8.68 14.31 12.11
N LEU A 299 9.84 13.99 11.54
CA LEU A 299 10.87 13.28 12.29
C LEU A 299 11.35 14.08 13.50
N LEU A 300 11.42 15.41 13.41
CA LEU A 300 11.86 16.27 14.51
C LEU A 300 10.78 16.51 15.58
N ASP A 301 9.51 16.16 15.32
CA ASP A 301 8.41 16.33 16.27
C ASP A 301 8.73 15.59 17.59
N PRO A 302 8.72 16.28 18.75
CA PRO A 302 8.91 15.66 20.07
C PRO A 302 7.90 14.55 20.38
N ALA A 303 6.69 14.60 19.82
CA ALA A 303 5.65 13.59 19.96
C ALA A 303 5.85 12.38 19.02
N ASN A 304 6.77 12.45 18.06
CA ASN A 304 7.13 11.33 17.21
C ASN A 304 8.06 10.36 17.97
N ARG A 305 7.52 9.19 18.32
CA ARG A 305 8.15 8.13 19.11
C ARG A 305 8.41 6.86 18.29
N VAL A 306 8.41 6.93 16.96
CA VAL A 306 8.76 5.77 16.14
C VAL A 306 10.20 5.34 16.44
N ILE A 307 10.38 4.04 16.67
CA ILE A 307 11.60 3.44 17.19
C ILE A 307 12.84 3.67 16.30
N TRP A 308 12.64 3.72 14.99
CA TRP A 308 13.71 3.80 13.98
C TRP A 308 14.11 5.25 13.68
N LYS A 309 13.44 6.25 14.27
CA LYS A 309 13.73 7.69 14.09
C LYS A 309 15.16 8.07 14.45
N LYS A 310 15.78 7.38 15.41
CA LYS A 310 17.15 7.66 15.87
C LYS A 310 18.15 6.59 15.40
N ASP A 311 17.71 5.68 14.54
CA ASP A 311 18.55 4.58 14.08
C ASP A 311 19.48 5.07 12.97
N SER A 312 20.80 4.92 13.17
CA SER A 312 21.81 5.33 12.19
C SER A 312 21.61 4.70 10.80
N ARG A 313 21.01 3.50 10.72
CA ARG A 313 20.72 2.81 9.45
C ARG A 313 19.68 3.57 8.61
N MET A 314 18.87 4.41 9.25
CA MET A 314 17.85 5.24 8.59
C MET A 314 18.41 6.58 8.10
N GLY A 315 19.72 6.84 8.24
CA GLY A 315 20.34 8.10 7.83
C GLY A 315 20.05 8.50 6.37
N LEU A 316 20.07 7.54 5.43
CA LEU A 316 19.70 7.80 4.03
C LEU A 316 18.24 8.20 3.88
N TYR A 317 17.33 7.52 4.59
CA TYR A 317 15.89 7.84 4.56
C TYR A 317 15.62 9.24 5.16
N HIS A 318 16.30 9.59 6.25
CA HIS A 318 16.21 10.92 6.86
C HIS A 318 16.68 12.03 5.91
N ASN A 319 17.69 11.75 5.09
CA ASN A 319 18.30 12.72 4.19
C ASN A 319 17.61 12.78 2.81
N HIS A 320 16.90 11.72 2.39
CA HIS A 320 16.25 11.68 1.07
C HIS A 320 15.14 12.72 0.93
N ASN A 321 14.41 13.01 2.02
CA ASN A 321 13.42 14.09 2.06
C ASN A 321 14.04 15.50 2.12
N ALA A 322 15.36 15.61 2.35
CA ALA A 322 16.06 16.90 2.42
C ALA A 322 16.80 17.25 1.12
N SER A 323 17.00 16.29 0.20
CA SER A 323 17.90 16.43 -0.95
C SER A 323 17.27 16.14 -2.33
N SER A 324 15.94 16.12 -2.47
CA SER A 324 15.27 16.02 -3.78
C SER A 324 15.11 17.37 -4.49
N GLY A 325 16.10 18.26 -4.36
CA GLY A 325 16.29 19.38 -5.28
C GLY A 325 17.16 18.92 -6.45
N THR A 326 16.58 18.19 -7.41
CA THR A 326 16.97 17.98 -8.82
C THR A 326 16.55 16.58 -9.29
N GLY A 327 15.40 16.44 -9.95
CA GLY A 327 15.09 15.24 -10.75
C GLY A 327 13.65 14.72 -10.77
N GLY A 328 12.75 15.19 -9.90
CA GLY A 328 11.32 14.84 -9.95
C GLY A 328 10.58 15.80 -10.88
N GLY A 329 9.74 15.28 -11.79
CA GLY A 329 8.86 16.10 -12.61
C GLY A 329 8.00 17.03 -11.74
N ALA A 330 7.67 18.22 -12.26
CA ALA A 330 7.04 19.32 -11.54
C ALA A 330 5.74 18.95 -10.77
N GLU A 331 5.07 17.85 -11.14
CA GLU A 331 3.86 17.36 -10.47
C GLU A 331 4.11 16.77 -9.06
N ASP A 332 5.27 16.14 -8.82
CA ASP A 332 5.59 15.50 -7.53
C ASP A 332 6.09 16.55 -6.52
N SER A 333 6.83 17.56 -6.99
CA SER A 333 7.30 18.68 -6.16
C SER A 333 6.17 19.56 -5.64
N ASP A 334 5.15 19.84 -6.48
CA ASP A 334 3.99 20.65 -6.06
C ASP A 334 3.09 19.88 -5.07
N THR A 335 3.04 18.54 -5.16
CA THR A 335 2.29 17.71 -4.21
C THR A 335 2.93 17.70 -2.82
N ASP A 336 4.26 17.58 -2.75
CA ASP A 336 4.98 17.64 -1.48
C ASP A 336 5.01 19.06 -0.89
N ALA A 337 5.14 20.09 -1.72
CA ALA A 337 5.01 21.49 -1.29
C ALA A 337 3.61 21.78 -0.73
N LEU A 338 2.54 21.26 -1.36
CA LEU A 338 1.18 21.43 -0.87
C LEU A 338 0.98 20.74 0.49
N ARG A 339 1.56 19.55 0.69
CA ARG A 339 1.51 18.87 2.01
C ARG A 339 2.20 19.68 3.09
N LEU A 340 3.38 20.24 2.80
CA LEU A 340 4.11 21.11 3.74
C LEU A 340 3.34 22.39 4.06
N PHE A 341 2.72 22.99 3.06
CA PHE A 341 1.85 24.16 3.22
C PHE A 341 0.65 23.84 4.13
N MET A 342 -0.06 22.74 3.88
CA MET A 342 -1.21 22.32 4.68
C MET A 342 -0.83 22.05 6.14
N ALA A 343 0.33 21.44 6.38
CA ALA A 343 0.85 21.22 7.74
C ALA A 343 1.23 22.53 8.45
N SER A 344 1.78 23.50 7.70
CA SER A 344 2.14 24.81 8.24
C SER A 344 0.90 25.65 8.57
N ALA A 345 -0.13 25.58 7.73
CA ALA A 345 -1.42 26.23 7.97
C ALA A 345 -2.16 25.67 9.18
N ASP A 346 -2.08 24.35 9.43
CA ASP A 346 -2.64 23.70 10.62
C ASP A 346 -1.89 24.12 11.91
N ALA A 347 -0.56 24.20 11.85
CA ALA A 347 0.26 24.62 12.99
C ALA A 347 0.18 26.13 13.30
N GLY A 348 -0.08 26.97 12.30
CA GLY A 348 -0.13 28.42 12.41
C GLY A 348 -1.05 29.04 11.37
N PRO A 349 -2.36 29.19 11.67
CA PRO A 349 -3.35 29.66 10.69
C PRO A 349 -3.07 31.05 10.12
N SER A 350 -2.26 31.87 10.78
CA SER A 350 -1.86 33.21 10.30
C SER A 350 -1.09 33.20 8.99
N ILE A 351 -0.47 32.07 8.61
CA ILE A 351 0.20 31.95 7.30
C ILE A 351 -0.81 32.09 6.14
N LEU A 352 -2.08 31.76 6.37
CA LEU A 352 -3.13 31.86 5.34
C LEU A 352 -3.50 33.32 5.02
N ASP A 353 -3.09 34.28 5.85
CA ASP A 353 -3.28 35.72 5.60
C ASP A 353 -2.20 36.32 4.70
N GLU A 354 -1.13 35.59 4.44
CA GLU A 354 -0.03 36.04 3.58
C GLU A 354 -0.40 35.94 2.10
N GLN A 355 -0.07 36.97 1.32
CA GLN A 355 -0.28 36.96 -0.13
C GLN A 355 0.46 35.80 -0.81
N ALA A 356 1.63 35.41 -0.29
CA ALA A 356 2.41 34.27 -0.78
C ALA A 356 1.64 32.94 -0.70
N SER A 357 0.79 32.77 0.30
CA SER A 357 -0.06 31.59 0.47
C SER A 357 -1.17 31.52 -0.58
N LEU A 358 -1.80 32.66 -0.87
CA LEU A 358 -2.76 32.77 -1.96
C LEU A 358 -2.10 32.47 -3.30
N ASP A 359 -0.96 33.09 -3.60
CA ASP A 359 -0.23 32.88 -4.86
C ASP A 359 0.17 31.41 -5.05
N PHE A 360 0.61 30.76 -3.96
CA PHE A 360 0.95 29.34 -3.97
C PHE A 360 -0.27 28.44 -4.26
N VAL A 361 -1.37 28.62 -3.52
CA VAL A 361 -2.59 27.82 -3.70
C VAL A 361 -3.18 28.03 -5.10
N THR A 362 -3.23 29.28 -5.57
CA THR A 362 -3.69 29.61 -6.92
C THR A 362 -2.84 28.94 -7.99
N ARG A 363 -1.50 28.94 -7.84
CA ARG A 363 -0.59 28.24 -8.76
C ARG A 363 -0.86 26.73 -8.80
N VAL A 364 -1.00 26.09 -7.63
CA VAL A 364 -1.24 24.65 -7.54
C VAL A 364 -2.58 24.25 -8.18
N ILE A 365 -3.63 25.05 -7.95
CA ILE A 365 -4.93 24.87 -8.61
C ILE A 365 -4.80 25.10 -10.12
N GLY A 366 -4.10 26.15 -10.55
CA GLY A 366 -3.86 26.47 -11.96
C GLY A 366 -3.16 25.35 -12.71
N THR A 367 -2.07 24.82 -12.14
CA THR A 367 -1.36 23.66 -12.68
C THR A 367 -2.32 22.50 -12.90
N ARG A 368 -3.17 22.20 -11.90
CA ARG A 368 -4.13 21.10 -12.02
C ARG A 368 -5.18 21.33 -13.10
N VAL A 369 -5.73 22.54 -13.19
CA VAL A 369 -6.72 22.89 -14.22
C VAL A 369 -6.10 22.74 -15.61
N TYR A 370 -4.90 23.28 -15.82
CA TYR A 370 -4.20 23.15 -17.10
C TYR A 370 -3.86 21.70 -17.45
N THR A 371 -3.44 20.89 -16.47
CA THR A 371 -3.22 19.45 -16.67
C THR A 371 -4.50 18.71 -17.07
N PHE A 372 -5.64 18.98 -16.41
CA PHE A 372 -6.92 18.37 -16.78
C PHE A 372 -7.40 18.77 -18.17
N MET A 373 -7.11 20.01 -18.58
CA MET A 373 -7.45 20.51 -19.91
C MET A 373 -6.40 20.19 -20.98
N LEU A 374 -5.31 19.51 -20.60
CA LEU A 374 -4.17 19.19 -21.47
C LEU A 374 -3.55 20.44 -22.14
N HIS A 375 -3.57 21.58 -21.42
CA HIS A 375 -2.93 22.82 -21.84
C HIS A 375 -1.46 22.88 -21.38
N PRO A 376 -0.55 23.49 -22.18
CA PRO A 376 0.84 23.69 -21.76
C PRO A 376 0.93 24.56 -20.51
N LEU A 377 1.71 24.13 -19.52
CA LEU A 377 1.91 24.88 -18.27
C LEU A 377 2.72 26.19 -18.47
N GLU A 378 3.46 26.29 -19.57
CA GLU A 378 4.24 27.50 -19.92
C GLU A 378 3.35 28.71 -20.24
N ASP A 379 2.12 28.47 -20.71
CA ASP A 379 1.13 29.49 -21.05
C ASP A 379 0.10 29.70 -19.92
N MET A 380 0.46 29.35 -18.68
CA MET A 380 -0.47 29.39 -17.56
C MET A 380 -0.81 30.83 -17.16
N ASP A 381 -2.08 31.20 -17.35
CA ASP A 381 -2.67 32.45 -16.90
C ASP A 381 -3.63 32.18 -15.75
N LEU A 382 -3.21 32.56 -14.54
CA LEU A 382 -3.99 32.38 -13.31
C LEU A 382 -5.22 33.31 -13.25
N THR A 383 -5.30 34.31 -14.12
CA THR A 383 -6.46 35.21 -14.23
C THR A 383 -7.48 34.75 -15.26
N ALA A 384 -7.16 33.71 -16.04
CA ALA A 384 -8.03 33.18 -17.08
C ALA A 384 -9.35 32.65 -16.49
N SER A 385 -10.42 32.80 -17.27
CA SER A 385 -11.73 32.30 -16.87
C SER A 385 -11.81 30.78 -17.03
N LEU A 386 -12.37 30.10 -16.03
CA LEU A 386 -12.56 28.64 -16.04
C LEU A 386 -13.37 28.19 -17.27
N THR A 387 -14.38 28.95 -17.68
CA THR A 387 -15.17 28.65 -18.88
C THR A 387 -14.37 28.83 -20.17
N SER A 388 -13.51 29.86 -20.24
CA SER A 388 -12.62 30.07 -21.40
C SER A 388 -11.55 29.01 -21.55
N LEU A 389 -11.13 28.39 -20.43
CA LEU A 389 -10.23 27.24 -20.40
C LEU A 389 -10.94 25.92 -20.73
N GLY A 390 -12.25 25.93 -20.98
CA GLY A 390 -13.02 24.74 -21.32
C GLY A 390 -13.39 23.86 -20.13
N VAL A 391 -13.33 24.38 -18.90
CA VAL A 391 -13.80 23.66 -17.71
C VAL A 391 -15.32 23.47 -17.81
N ASP A 392 -15.72 22.24 -18.12
CA ASP A 392 -17.12 21.83 -18.24
C ASP A 392 -17.63 21.14 -16.96
N SER A 393 -18.87 20.64 -16.98
CA SER A 393 -19.48 19.96 -15.84
C SER A 393 -18.72 18.71 -15.37
N LEU A 394 -18.05 17.98 -16.27
CA LEU A 394 -17.29 16.77 -15.93
C LEU A 394 -15.95 17.15 -15.30
N VAL A 395 -15.23 18.10 -15.91
CA VAL A 395 -13.96 18.61 -15.37
C VAL A 395 -14.20 19.30 -14.01
N THR A 396 -15.32 19.97 -13.83
CA THR A 396 -15.73 20.55 -12.53
C THR A 396 -15.85 19.47 -11.45
N ILE A 397 -16.39 18.29 -11.77
CA ILE A 397 -16.49 17.16 -10.83
C ILE A 397 -15.11 16.60 -10.48
N GLU A 398 -14.23 16.45 -11.48
CA GLU A 398 -12.87 15.99 -11.26
C GLU A 398 -12.05 16.98 -10.42
N LEU A 399 -12.17 18.27 -10.72
CA LEU A 399 -11.54 19.36 -9.96
C LEU A 399 -12.01 19.39 -8.52
N ARG A 400 -13.33 19.28 -8.28
CA ARG A 400 -13.90 19.15 -6.94
C ARG A 400 -13.32 17.95 -6.18
N ASN A 401 -13.32 16.77 -6.80
CA ASN A 401 -12.81 15.55 -6.19
C ASN A 401 -11.32 15.67 -5.86
N TRP A 402 -10.56 16.33 -6.74
CA TRP A 402 -9.14 16.60 -6.51
C TRP A 402 -8.91 17.60 -5.38
N ILE A 403 -9.66 18.71 -5.32
CA ILE A 403 -9.56 19.70 -4.22
C ILE A 403 -9.84 19.01 -2.89
N LYS A 404 -10.91 18.21 -2.81
CA LYS A 404 -11.25 17.43 -1.61
C LYS A 404 -10.11 16.53 -1.16
N ARG A 405 -9.44 15.83 -2.08
CA ARG A 405 -8.31 14.96 -1.75
C ARG A 405 -7.06 15.74 -1.33
N SER A 406 -6.81 16.89 -1.96
CA SER A 406 -5.52 17.59 -1.86
C SER A 406 -5.48 18.59 -0.71
N PHE A 407 -6.61 19.24 -0.40
CA PHE A 407 -6.74 20.22 0.68
C PHE A 407 -7.40 19.61 1.92
N GLY A 408 -7.06 18.36 2.20
CA GLY A 408 -7.41 17.66 3.45
C GLY A 408 -8.90 17.40 3.66
N GLY A 409 -9.75 17.42 2.63
CA GLY A 409 -11.19 17.14 2.75
C GLY A 409 -12.13 18.33 2.53
N LEU A 410 -11.65 19.46 2.01
CA LEU A 410 -12.53 20.58 1.65
C LEU A 410 -13.58 20.17 0.61
N GLU A 411 -14.84 20.50 0.85
CA GLU A 411 -15.95 20.20 -0.05
C GLU A 411 -16.49 21.50 -0.65
N PHE A 412 -16.50 21.57 -1.98
CA PHE A 412 -17.17 22.62 -2.74
C PHE A 412 -18.28 22.00 -3.59
N SER A 413 -19.39 22.69 -3.72
CA SER A 413 -20.41 22.39 -4.73
C SER A 413 -19.88 22.74 -6.13
N THR A 414 -20.50 22.15 -7.16
CA THR A 414 -20.16 22.49 -8.55
C THR A 414 -20.50 23.95 -8.88
N LEU A 415 -21.51 24.52 -8.21
CA LEU A 415 -21.88 25.92 -8.37
C LEU A 415 -20.82 26.84 -7.78
N GLU A 416 -20.32 26.56 -6.57
CA GLU A 416 -19.26 27.37 -5.94
C GLU A 416 -17.97 27.39 -6.77
N ILE A 417 -17.60 26.27 -7.40
CA ILE A 417 -16.43 26.21 -8.29
C ILE A 417 -16.65 27.04 -9.56
N LEU A 418 -17.86 27.00 -10.15
CA LEU A 418 -18.17 27.79 -11.34
C LEU A 418 -18.30 29.29 -11.03
N ASP A 419 -18.86 29.62 -9.87
CA ASP A 419 -19.02 31.00 -9.37
C ASP A 419 -17.68 31.66 -9.02
N ALA A 420 -16.63 30.87 -8.81
CA ALA A 420 -15.27 31.37 -8.65
C ALA A 420 -14.73 32.06 -9.93
N ARG A 421 -15.32 31.76 -11.10
CA ARG A 421 -15.08 32.36 -12.44
C ARG A 421 -13.67 32.22 -13.03
N THR A 422 -12.61 32.40 -12.24
CA THR A 422 -11.21 32.37 -12.64
C THR A 422 -10.40 31.44 -11.73
N ILE A 423 -9.18 31.09 -12.15
CA ILE A 423 -8.27 30.30 -11.31
C ILE A 423 -7.91 31.06 -10.02
N ASP A 424 -7.63 32.37 -10.10
CA ASP A 424 -7.42 33.24 -8.93
C ASP A 424 -8.63 33.25 -7.98
N GLY A 425 -9.85 33.36 -8.53
CA GLY A 425 -11.07 33.31 -7.73
C GLY A 425 -11.22 31.97 -6.99
N LEU A 426 -10.84 30.87 -7.63
CA LEU A 426 -10.86 29.55 -7.02
C LEU A 426 -9.77 29.38 -5.95
N GLY A 427 -8.62 30.01 -6.14
CA GLY A 427 -7.56 30.12 -5.14
C GLY A 427 -8.01 30.86 -3.88
N ARG A 428 -8.69 32.00 -4.05
CA ARG A 428 -9.28 32.78 -2.94
C ARG A 428 -10.33 31.97 -2.19
N LEU A 429 -11.28 31.37 -2.93
CA LEU A 429 -12.30 30.50 -2.34
C LEU A 429 -11.68 29.36 -1.51
N THR A 430 -10.58 28.78 -2.00
CA THR A 430 -9.86 27.71 -1.29
C THR A 430 -9.18 28.22 -0.03
N ILE A 431 -8.50 29.36 -0.09
CA ILE A 431 -7.88 29.99 1.09
C ILE A 431 -8.93 30.35 2.15
N ASP A 432 -10.06 30.94 1.76
CA ASP A 432 -11.14 31.32 2.69
C ASP A 432 -11.76 30.09 3.38
N ALA A 433 -11.91 28.99 2.64
CA ALA A 433 -12.37 27.72 3.19
C ALA A 433 -11.35 27.09 4.15
N LEU A 434 -10.04 27.18 3.85
CA LEU A 434 -8.98 26.74 4.76
C LEU A 434 -8.96 27.58 6.05
N LYS A 435 -9.13 28.90 5.95
CA LYS A 435 -9.20 29.79 7.12
C LYS A 435 -10.36 29.44 8.04
N THR A 436 -11.55 29.21 7.48
CA THR A 436 -12.72 28.78 8.25
C THR A 436 -12.42 27.47 8.99
N ARG A 437 -11.88 26.49 8.27
CA ARG A 437 -11.58 25.17 8.81
C ARG A 437 -10.54 25.18 9.94
N PHE A 438 -9.44 25.91 9.76
CA PHE A 438 -8.37 25.97 10.78
C PHE A 438 -8.67 27.00 11.87
N GLY A 439 -9.55 27.98 11.62
CA GLY A 439 -10.03 28.95 12.60
C GLY A 439 -11.03 28.35 13.60
N GLU A 440 -11.89 27.42 13.17
CA GLU A 440 -12.84 26.73 14.06
C GLU A 440 -12.15 25.81 15.09
N ALA A 441 -10.93 25.35 14.81
CA ALA A 441 -10.14 24.53 15.74
C ALA A 441 -9.61 25.31 16.96
N GLY A 442 -9.59 26.65 16.91
CA GLY A 442 -9.05 27.51 17.96
C GLY A 442 -10.02 27.88 19.10
N VAL A 443 -11.32 27.57 18.96
CA VAL A 443 -12.35 28.04 19.93
C VAL A 443 -12.71 26.98 21.00
N ASN A 444 -12.26 25.73 20.86
CA ASN A 444 -12.55 24.65 21.84
C ASN A 444 -11.46 24.40 22.90
N GLN A 445 -10.65 25.41 23.25
CA GLN A 445 -9.61 25.30 24.29
C GLN A 445 -9.88 26.07 25.60
N GLU A 446 -11.12 26.48 25.87
CA GLU A 446 -11.54 26.92 27.21
C GLU A 446 -12.62 25.98 27.77
N GLY A 447 -12.19 25.03 28.61
CA GLY A 447 -13.12 24.28 29.45
C GLY A 447 -12.74 22.84 29.70
N ASP A 448 -11.62 22.59 30.39
CA ASP A 448 -11.56 21.42 31.27
C ASP A 448 -10.60 21.66 32.45
N ALA A 449 -10.97 22.63 33.29
CA ALA A 449 -10.49 22.75 34.65
C ALA A 449 -11.21 21.72 35.53
N TYR A 450 -10.97 20.43 35.27
CA TYR A 450 -11.42 19.31 36.10
C TYR A 450 -10.42 18.18 35.95
N LEU A 451 -9.25 18.28 36.59
CA LEU A 451 -8.40 17.13 36.98
C LEU A 451 -7.20 17.63 37.81
N ASP A 452 -7.48 18.40 38.85
CA ASP A 452 -6.55 18.56 39.97
C ASP A 452 -7.35 18.30 41.25
N MET A 453 -7.07 17.13 41.85
CA MET A 453 -7.52 16.57 43.14
C MET A 453 -8.15 15.18 42.98
N LYS A 454 -7.30 14.15 43.11
CA LYS A 454 -7.38 13.12 44.17
C LYS A 454 -6.42 11.95 43.89
N ALA A 455 -5.32 11.93 44.62
CA ALA A 455 -4.86 10.76 45.37
C ALA A 455 -4.75 11.24 46.84
N PRO A 456 -5.00 10.39 47.85
CA PRO A 456 -4.71 8.96 47.90
C PRO A 456 -5.86 8.04 47.47
#